data_AF-A0A1G6XVL8-F1
#
_entry.id   AF-A0A1G6XVL8-F1
#
_cell.length_a   1.000
_cell.length_b   1.000
_cell.length_c   1.000
_cell.angle_alpha   90.00
_cell.angle_beta   90.00
_cell.angle_gamma   90.00
#
_symmetry.space_group_name_H-M   'P 1'
#
loop_
_entity.id
_entity.type
_entity.pdbx_description
1 polymer ?
#
loop_
_entity_poly.entity_id
_entity_poly.type
_entity_poly.pdbx_seq_one_letter_code
_entity_poly.pdbx_strand_id
1 'polypeptide(L)' 'MSRKGDGYRAQLAVYAGRRVLLHSRRGTDLTATFPEIRAAALPRMPADTGIDRVM' A
#
# COMPACT_ATOMS: atom_id res chain seq x y z
N MET A 1 12.63 17.80 -8.69
CA MET A 1 11.27 18.13 -9.16
C MET A 1 10.42 16.86 -9.05
N SER A 2 9.85 16.55 -7.89
CA SER A 2 8.94 15.40 -7.78
C SER A 2 7.60 15.78 -8.37
N ARG A 3 7.24 15.11 -9.47
CA ARG A 3 5.91 15.17 -10.05
C ARG A 3 4.94 14.68 -8.98
N LYS A 4 4.25 15.60 -8.33
CA LYS A 4 3.19 15.28 -7.38
C LYS A 4 2.04 14.76 -8.24
N GLY A 5 2.08 13.46 -8.55
CA GLY A 5 1.03 12.83 -9.33
C GLY A 5 -0.32 13.09 -8.66
N ASP A 6 -1.38 13.20 -9.45
CA ASP A 6 -2.78 13.28 -9.01
C ASP A 6 -3.27 11.95 -8.39
N GLY A 7 -2.38 11.32 -7.65
CA GLY A 7 -2.54 10.04 -6.99
C GLY A 7 -3.18 10.20 -5.61
N TYR A 8 -3.81 9.13 -5.16
CA TYR A 8 -4.41 9.07 -3.85
C TYR A 8 -3.35 8.71 -2.80
N ARG A 9 -3.26 9.50 -1.73
CA ARG A 9 -2.37 9.17 -0.60
C ARG A 9 -2.92 7.94 0.13
N ALA A 10 -2.16 6.85 0.09
CA ALA A 10 -2.47 5.61 0.78
C ALA A 10 -1.21 5.03 1.44
N GLN A 11 -1.38 4.51 2.64
CA GLN A 11 -0.36 3.80 3.36
C GLN A 11 -0.47 2.31 3.06
N LEU A 12 0.67 1.67 2.83
CA LEU A 12 0.79 0.26 2.47
C LEU A 12 1.65 -0.44 3.51
N ALA A 13 1.09 -1.45 4.18
CA ALA A 13 1.81 -2.28 5.13
C ALA A 13 1.81 -3.74 4.68
N VAL A 14 2.97 -4.40 4.78
CA VAL A 14 3.12 -5.84 4.57
C VAL A 14 3.53 -6.47 5.88
N TYR A 15 2.66 -7.31 6.45
CA TYR A 15 2.91 -8.05 7.69
C TYR A 15 3.47 -9.45 7.40
N ALA A 16 4.03 -10.07 8.43
CA ALA A 16 4.34 -11.49 8.47
C ALA A 16 3.17 -12.34 7.94
N GLY A 17 3.51 -13.37 7.18
CA GLY A 17 2.49 -14.23 6.53
C GLY A 17 1.89 -13.65 5.25
N ARG A 18 2.56 -12.72 4.57
CA ARG A 18 2.13 -12.15 3.28
C ARG A 18 0.77 -11.44 3.35
N ARG A 19 0.48 -10.84 4.50
CA ARG A 19 -0.74 -10.01 4.66
C ARG A 19 -0.40 -8.59 4.26
N VAL A 20 -1.09 -8.08 3.24
CA VAL A 20 -0.96 -6.69 2.78
C VAL A 20 -2.17 -5.91 3.25
N LEU A 21 -1.94 -4.74 3.83
CA LEU A 21 -2.97 -3.78 4.21
C LEU A 21 -2.73 -2.49 3.44
N LEU A 22 -3.72 -2.07 2.65
CA LEU A 22 -3.74 -0.78 1.99
C LEU A 22 -4.80 0.07 2.68
N HIS A 23 -4.39 1.21 3.23
CA HIS A 23 -5.32 2.12 3.88
C HIS A 23 -5.21 3.53 3.33
N SER A 24 -6.36 4.18 3.20
CA SER A 24 -6.37 5.61 2.92
C SER A 24 -5.71 6.40 4.04
N ARG A 25 -5.36 7.67 3.75
CA ARG A 25 -4.97 8.62 4.78
C ARG A 25 -5.98 8.74 5.94
N ARG A 26 -7.27 8.46 5.69
CA ARG A 26 -8.33 8.51 6.70
C ARG A 26 -8.54 7.17 7.43
N GLY A 27 -7.72 6.15 7.15
CA GLY A 27 -7.80 4.84 7.80
C GLY A 27 -8.80 3.87 7.18
N THR A 28 -9.52 4.26 6.12
CA THR A 28 -10.37 3.34 5.35
C THR A 28 -9.52 2.22 4.75
N ASP A 29 -9.87 0.97 5.01
CA ASP A 29 -9.26 -0.19 4.37
C ASP A 29 -9.70 -0.23 2.89
N LEU A 30 -8.71 -0.16 2.00
CA LEU A 30 -8.87 -0.18 0.54
C LEU A 30 -8.31 -1.46 -0.07
N THR A 31 -7.87 -2.41 0.75
CA THR A 31 -7.21 -3.64 0.29
C THR A 31 -8.10 -4.46 -0.62
N ALA A 32 -9.41 -4.51 -0.34
CA ALA A 32 -10.38 -5.21 -1.18
C ALA A 32 -10.65 -4.49 -2.52
N THR A 33 -10.48 -3.18 -2.55
CA THR A 33 -10.74 -2.34 -3.73
C THR A 33 -9.60 -2.43 -4.76
N PHE A 34 -8.37 -2.70 -4.32
CA PHE A 34 -7.17 -2.70 -5.17
C PHE A 34 -6.35 -4.00 -5.02
N PRO A 35 -6.88 -5.14 -5.49
CA PRO A 35 -6.18 -6.43 -5.40
C PRO A 35 -4.84 -6.46 -6.16
N GLU A 36 -4.71 -5.67 -7.23
CA GLU A 36 -3.49 -5.53 -8.02
C GLU A 36 -2.34 -4.89 -7.23
N ILE A 37 -2.63 -3.93 -6.35
CA ILE A 37 -1.62 -3.29 -5.48
C ILE A 37 -1.11 -4.32 -4.48
N ARG A 38 -1.99 -5.15 -3.92
CA ARG A 38 -1.61 -6.27 -3.05
C ARG A 38 -0.70 -7.26 -3.79
N ALA A 39 -1.05 -7.65 -5.01
CA ALA A 39 -0.24 -8.59 -5.79
C ALA A 39 1.16 -8.03 -6.11
N ALA A 40 1.26 -6.72 -6.41
CA ALA A 40 2.53 -6.06 -6.69
C ALA A 40 3.40 -5.83 -5.43
N ALA A 41 2.78 -5.69 -4.25
CA ALA A 41 3.49 -5.46 -2.99
C ALA A 41 4.22 -6.71 -2.48
N LEU A 42 3.60 -7.88 -2.60
CA LEU A 42 4.13 -9.15 -2.09
C LEU A 42 5.53 -9.54 -2.57
N PRO A 43 5.88 -9.44 -3.87
CA PRO A 43 7.22 -9.78 -4.34
C PRO A 43 8.27 -8.68 -4.08
N ARG A 44 7.83 -7.47 -3.73
CA ARG A 44 8.72 -6.29 -3.63
C ARG A 44 9.06 -5.90 -2.20
N MET A 45 8.35 -6.44 -1.21
CA MET A 45 8.48 -5.99 0.19
C MET A 45 8.91 -7.13 1.11
N PRO A 46 9.90 -6.88 1.99
CA PRO A 46 10.16 -7.76 3.13
C PRO A 46 8.90 -7.86 3.99
N ALA A 47 8.70 -9.01 4.62
CA ALA A 47 7.68 -9.14 5.67
C ALA A 47 7.93 -8.11 6.79
N ASP A 48 6.86 -7.63 7.41
CA ASP A 48 6.86 -6.63 8.49
C ASP A 48 7.40 -5.25 8.08
N THR A 49 7.16 -4.83 6.83
CA THR A 49 7.53 -3.50 6.33
C THR A 49 6.29 -2.64 6.10
N GLY A 50 6.21 -1.49 6.79
CA GLY A 50 5.21 -0.43 6.55
C GLY A 50 5.78 0.76 5.79
N ILE A 51 5.10 1.22 4.73
CA ILE A 51 5.53 2.36 3.92
C ILE A 51 4.34 3.31 3.64
N ASP A 52 4.55 4.62 3.85
CA ASP A 52 3.63 5.67 3.38
C ASP A 52 4.00 6.07 1.94
N ARG A 53 3.06 5.95 0.99
CA ARG A 53 3.28 6.39 -0.40
C ARG A 53 2.09 7.18 -0.95
N VAL A 54 2.35 7.91 -2.02
CA VAL A 54 1.30 8.47 -2.88
C VAL A 54 1.13 7.49 -4.03
N MET A 55 -0.07 6.91 -4.18
CA MET A 55 -0.40 5.89 -5.18
C MET A 55 -1.05 6.52 -6.40
#